data_AF-A0A1H4ZZD7-F1
#
_entry.id   AF-A0A1H4ZZD7-F1
#
_cell.length_a   1.000
_cell.length_b   1.000
_cell.length_c   1.000
_cell.angle_alpha   90.00
_cell.angle_beta   90.00
_cell.angle_gamma   90.00
#
_symmetry.space_group_name_H-M   'P 1'
#
loop_
_entity.id
_entity.type
_entity.pdbx_description
1 polymer ?
#
loop_
_entity_poly.entity_id
_entity_poly.type
_entity_poly.pdbx_seq_one_letter_code
_entity_poly.pdbx_strand_id
1 'polypeptide(L)' 'MAKDKLSIWTVYERPLDHPENFVARRWEVTPEITPTGDVLLADDLNALREMLPAGLVRLERQPADDPVIVETWL' A
#
# COMPACT_ATOMS: atom_id res chain seq x y z
N MET A 1 -13.54 -5.17 -22.06
CA MET A 1 -12.10 -5.05 -21.74
C MET A 1 -12.02 -4.24 -20.47
N ALA A 2 -11.47 -4.78 -19.39
CA ALA A 2 -11.27 -4.00 -18.18
C ALA A 2 -10.41 -2.80 -18.58
N LYS A 3 -10.91 -1.57 -18.40
CA LYS A 3 -10.09 -0.36 -18.55
C LYS A 3 -8.81 -0.58 -17.76
N ASP A 4 -7.65 -0.28 -18.34
CA ASP A 4 -6.35 -0.41 -17.69
C ASP A 4 -6.34 0.38 -16.38
N LYS A 5 -6.64 -0.31 -15.27
CA LYS A 5 -6.61 0.27 -13.92
C LYS A 5 -5.30 -0.14 -13.29
N LEU A 6 -4.51 0.83 -12.85
CA LEU A 6 -3.33 0.55 -12.06
C LEU A 6 -3.74 0.37 -10.59
N SER A 7 -3.39 -0.77 -10.01
CA SER A 7 -3.59 -1.02 -8.59
C SER A 7 -2.32 -0.60 -7.84
N ILE A 8 -2.46 0.27 -6.85
CA ILE A 8 -1.34 0.72 -6.03
C ILE A 8 -1.60 0.33 -4.59
N TRP A 9 -0.66 -0.34 -3.95
CA TRP A 9 -0.69 -0.62 -2.52
C TRP A 9 0.35 0.23 -1.82
N THR A 10 -0.07 1.14 -0.95
CA THR A 10 0.83 1.96 -0.13
C THR A 10 0.91 1.37 1.26
N VAL A 11 2.14 1.12 1.73
CA VAL A 11 2.41 0.56 3.05
C VAL A 11 2.82 1.68 4.01
N TYR A 12 2.12 1.73 5.14
CA TYR A 12 2.33 2.67 6.23
C TYR A 12 2.86 1.93 7.46
N GLU A 13 3.85 2.48 8.15
CA GLU A 13 4.31 2.05 9.46
C GLU A 13 3.60 2.85 10.55
N ARG A 14 2.80 2.18 11.37
CA ARG A 14 2.15 2.74 12.56
C ARG A 14 1.43 4.08 12.29
N PRO A 15 0.53 4.18 11.30
CA PRO A 15 -0.24 5.40 11.08
C PRO A 15 -1.13 5.68 12.29
N LEU A 16 -1.58 6.93 12.44
CA LEU A 16 -2.31 7.39 13.63
C LEU A 16 -3.55 6.53 13.97
N ASP A 17 -4.23 6.00 12.95
CA ASP A 17 -5.41 5.14 13.10
C ASP A 17 -5.10 3.67 13.39
N HIS A 18 -3.85 3.23 13.17
CA HIS A 18 -3.35 1.89 13.50
C HIS A 18 -1.93 1.97 14.08
N PRO A 19 -1.76 2.51 15.29
CA PRO A 19 -0.45 2.86 15.84
C PRO A 19 0.43 1.65 16.19
N GLU A 20 -0.11 0.43 16.17
CA GLU A 20 0.63 -0.79 16.52
C GLU A 20 0.99 -1.65 15.29
N ASN A 21 0.44 -1.35 14.11
CA ASN A 21 0.55 -2.22 12.94
C ASN A 21 1.23 -1.53 11.76
N PHE A 22 1.73 -2.34 10.83
CA PHE A 22 1.91 -1.95 9.44
C PHE A 22 0.57 -2.09 8.72
N VAL A 23 0.26 -1.13 7.86
CA VAL A 23 -1.01 -1.08 7.12
C VAL A 23 -0.72 -0.95 5.63
N ALA A 24 -1.25 -1.85 4.81
CA ALA A 24 -1.28 -1.65 3.36
C ALA A 24 -2.67 -1.21 2.94
N ARG A 25 -2.78 -0.07 2.23
CA ARG A 25 -4.05 0.41 1.65
C ARG A 25 -3.97 0.37 0.15
N ARG A 26 -5.01 -0.18 -0.49
CA ARG A 26 -5.10 -0.22 -1.95
C ARG A 26 -5.81 1.01 -2.51
N TRP A 27 -5.21 1.54 -3.56
CA TRP A 27 -5.70 2.63 -4.39
C TRP A 27 -5.91 2.11 -5.81
N GLU A 28 -6.99 2.54 -6.45
CA GLU A 28 -7.19 2.36 -7.88
C GLU A 28 -6.83 3.66 -8.59
N VAL A 29 -5.95 3.56 -9.58
CA VAL A 29 -5.61 4.68 -10.45
C VAL A 29 -6.27 4.45 -11.81
N THR A 30 -7.18 5.37 -12.11
CA THR A 30 -7.80 5.57 -13.42
C THR A 30 -7.49 7.02 -13.84
N PRO A 31 -8.29 7.74 -14.66
CA PRO A 31 -8.12 9.20 -14.74
C PRO A 31 -8.16 9.92 -13.37
N GLU A 32 -8.76 9.28 -12.36
CA GLU A 32 -8.76 9.72 -10.97
C GLU A 32 -8.10 8.66 -10.07
N ILE A 33 -7.50 9.11 -8.96
CA ILE A 33 -6.95 8.23 -7.91
C ILE A 33 -8.01 8.08 -6.83
N THR A 34 -8.46 6.85 -6.58
CA THR A 34 -9.50 6.58 -5.58
C THR A 34 -9.03 5.55 -4.55
N PRO A 35 -9.27 5.78 -3.25
CA PRO A 35 -9.05 4.76 -2.24
C PRO A 35 -10.08 3.64 -2.41
N THR A 36 -9.67 2.41 -2.13
CA THR A 36 -10.57 1.27 -2.02
C THR A 36 -10.86 0.93 -0.56
N GLY A 37 -11.71 -0.06 -0.33
CA GLY A 37 -11.94 -0.63 1.01
C GLY A 37 -10.91 -1.68 1.42
N ASP A 38 -9.97 -2.04 0.54
CA ASP A 38 -9.00 -3.10 0.83
C ASP A 38 -7.86 -2.56 1.70
N VAL A 39 -7.82 -3.08 2.92
CA VAL A 39 -6.83 -2.75 3.94
C VAL A 39 -6.28 -4.05 4.50
N LEU A 40 -4.95 -4.18 4.50
CA LEU A 40 -4.24 -5.30 5.11
C LEU A 40 -3.47 -4.77 6.32
N LEU A 41 -3.45 -5.54 7.40
CA LEU A 41 -2.75 -5.19 8.63
C LEU A 41 -1.85 -6.35 9.05
N ALA A 42 -0.65 -6.04 9.53
CA ALA A 42 0.24 -7.00 10.17
C ALA A 42 1.14 -6.31 11.19
N ASP A 43 1.67 -7.07 12.15
CA ASP A 43 2.56 -6.54 13.19
C ASP A 43 4.01 -6.35 12.68
N ASP A 44 4.34 -7.02 11.57
CA ASP A 44 5.65 -7.00 10.91
C ASP A 44 5.53 -6.70 9.42
N LEU A 45 6.53 -5.99 8.88
CA LEU A 45 6.55 -5.58 7.49
C LEU A 45 6.64 -6.78 6.53
N ASN A 46 7.40 -7.82 6.84
CA ASN A 46 7.50 -9.00 5.97
C ASN A 46 6.20 -9.80 5.96
N ALA A 47 5.56 -9.95 7.11
CA ALA A 47 4.23 -10.57 7.18
C ALA A 47 3.21 -9.82 6.30
N LEU A 48 3.24 -8.48 6.30
CA LEU A 48 2.38 -7.69 5.44
C LEU A 48 2.69 -7.90 3.94
N ARG A 49 3.97 -8.00 3.58
CA ARG A 49 4.41 -8.27 2.20
C ARG A 49 3.92 -9.61 1.68
N GLU A 50 3.87 -10.63 2.52
CA GLU A 50 3.34 -11.96 2.17
C GLU A 50 1.83 -11.95 1.91
N MET A 51 1.10 -10.98 2.48
CA MET A 51 -0.34 -10.82 2.26
C MET A 51 -0.68 -10.06 0.98
N LEU A 52 0.29 -9.34 0.40
CA LEU A 52 0.08 -8.60 -0.85
C LEU A 52 -0.12 -9.55 -2.04
N PRO A 53 -0.90 -9.14 -3.06
CA PRO A 53 -1.04 -9.91 -4.29
C PRO A 53 0.31 -10.29 -4.91
N ALA A 54 0.42 -11.53 -5.40
CA ALA A 54 1.61 -11.97 -6.11
C ALA A 54 1.79 -11.19 -7.43
N GLY A 55 3.05 -10.99 -7.83
CA GLY A 55 3.40 -10.34 -9.09
C GLY A 55 3.51 -8.81 -9.04
N LEU A 56 3.29 -8.20 -7.86
CA LEU A 56 3.53 -6.78 -7.67
C LEU A 56 5.02 -6.44 -7.61
N VAL A 57 5.37 -5.24 -8.05
CA VAL A 57 6.73 -4.69 -7.98
C VAL A 57 6.85 -3.74 -6.80
N ARG A 58 7.83 -3.98 -5.93
CA ARG A 58 8.13 -3.11 -4.79
C ARG A 58 8.90 -1.87 -5.23
N LEU A 59 8.40 -0.71 -4.83
CA LEU A 59 9.07 0.58 -4.90
C LEU A 59 9.43 1.05 -3.49
N GLU A 60 10.69 1.41 -3.30
CA GLU A 60 11.17 1.96 -2.02
C GLU A 60 10.62 3.37 -1.79
N ARG A 61 10.45 3.75 -0.51
CA ARG A 61 10.05 5.12 -0.15
C ARG A 61 10.98 6.16 -0.75
N GLN A 62 10.39 7.26 -1.18
CA GLN A 62 11.11 8.46 -1.58
C GLN A 62 11.30 9.39 -0.38
N PRO A 63 12.39 10.18 -0.33
CA PRO A 63 12.61 11.14 0.76
C PRO A 63 11.50 12.17 0.95
N ALA A 64 10.70 12.43 -0.09
CA ALA A 64 9.59 13.37 -0.08
C ALA A 64 8.25 12.76 0.35
N ASP A 65 8.17 11.44 0.54
CA ASP A 65 6.97 10.79 1.04
C ASP A 65 6.71 11.17 2.50
N ASP A 66 5.45 11.06 2.92
CA ASP A 66 5.12 11.16 4.34
C ASP A 66 5.98 10.15 5.15
N PRO A 67 6.58 10.54 6.29
CA PRO A 67 7.45 9.66 7.06
C PRO A 67 6.86 8.31 7.45
N VAL A 68 5.52 8.21 7.57
CA VAL A 68 4.89 6.91 7.87
C VAL A 68 4.85 5.98 6.67
N ILE A 69 5.07 6.47 5.43
CA ILE A 69 5.12 5.62 4.24
C ILE A 69 6.50 4.98 4.13
N VAL A 70 6.50 3.65 4.05
CA VAL A 70 7.74 2.85 3.98
C VAL A 70 7.98 2.21 2.63
N GLU A 71 6.94 1.89 1.87
CA GLU A 71 7.03 1.36 0.51
C GLU A 71 5.70 1.44 -0.24
N THR A 72 5.77 1.30 -1.56
CA THR A 72 4.59 1.20 -2.44
C THR A 72 4.76 0.01 -3.38
N TRP A 73 3.66 -0.65 -3.75
CA TRP A 73 3.64 -1.82 -4.63
C TRP A 73 2.66 -1.62 -5.78
N LEU A 74 3.08 -1.98 -7.00
CA LEU A 74 2.35 -1.80 -8.27
C LEU A 74 2.16 -3.11 -9.01
#